data_AF-A0A8H7GWD5-F1
#
_entry.id   AF-A0A8H7GWD5-F1
#
_cell.length_a   1.000
_cell.length_b   1.000
_cell.length_c   1.000
_cell.angle_alpha   90.00
_cell.angle_beta   90.00
_cell.angle_gamma   90.00
#
_symmetry.space_group_name_H-M   'P 1'
#
loop_
_entity.id
_entity.type
_entity.pdbx_description
1 polymer ?
#
loop_
_entity_poly.entity_id
_entity_poly.type
_entity_poly.pdbx_seq_one_letter_code
_entity_poly.pdbx_strand_id
1 'polypeptide(L)'
;MDPFAVSHLVGYESHLPTKNVRLPLKYLPAKGTQDASEKYTSTLLGHSGYIDVSSQKGHFFSLIQAGVTNDRKHIRLTPILVDEATLLGVLLQSLEFVLPHPILGKGTFTHHFLPLTTDEPCIVIDFLDESFLLVTLRVELSDFLVGNAKSRLSLDNINEWVNISVPYSFELRSPPFMMKALDAHNLIVSMNDGGLLHFRRSSPLLSFDIYNFTDAAPAVSLSLGGLFARSKRTENEIGGISSNAAVDIAYLNADDFVILTLNKTVKVYSLRSHRQLKQLSDLTASHGRSEWVNNVPNKYFELHLHLDLKTLSLTLPTENEAAESKCPAYTFINWDISDGKLEQHDTLKLEVDDLNRPSHADLKSLKIQDFQILQGQSEVDYFVLYKSNTYSEVVRFKQAKSTKEITLITRSLTQQASVFAELSSHRDSLYYVNTVFDSGMFDKRMVAAALDIFIQNSEKKPSLFESTCLRDKVTTTVSFISSATGVSESSTWYKFALICLEFRRSSQEALSLAVQQDMILCSEVNAVGVYRKAHPLRWPFTSLPLTD
;
A
#
# COMPACT_ATOMS: atom_id res chain seq x y z
N MET A 1 -4.37 -22.33 -19.48
CA MET A 1 -5.01 -21.34 -18.60
C MET A 1 -4.50 -19.97 -19.00
N ASP A 2 -5.37 -18.97 -19.04
CA ASP A 2 -4.95 -17.63 -19.47
C ASP A 2 -4.40 -16.87 -18.25
N PRO A 3 -3.11 -16.51 -18.24
CA PRO A 3 -2.51 -15.78 -17.13
C PRO A 3 -3.04 -14.35 -17.08
N PHE A 4 -2.70 -13.62 -16.02
CA PHE A 4 -2.88 -12.17 -16.02
C PHE A 4 -1.75 -11.50 -16.81
N ALA A 5 -2.11 -10.68 -17.80
CA ALA A 5 -1.23 -9.71 -18.41
C ALA A 5 -1.31 -8.40 -17.62
N VAL A 6 -0.15 -7.81 -17.34
CA VAL A 6 -0.03 -6.56 -16.57
C VAL A 6 0.38 -5.40 -17.47
N SER A 7 -0.23 -4.24 -17.25
CA SER A 7 0.13 -2.96 -17.88
C SER A 7 0.34 -1.91 -16.79
N HIS A 8 1.49 -1.23 -16.80
CA HIS A 8 1.79 -0.16 -15.83
C HIS A 8 1.41 1.18 -16.43
N LEU A 9 0.52 1.90 -15.76
CA LEU A 9 0.06 3.22 -16.16
C LEU A 9 0.80 4.28 -15.34
N VAL A 10 1.76 4.95 -16.00
CA VAL A 10 2.49 6.09 -15.44
C VAL A 10 2.10 7.37 -16.20
N GLY A 11 2.30 7.37 -17.52
CA GLY A 11 2.16 8.55 -18.37
C GLY A 11 3.35 9.53 -18.23
N TYR A 12 3.62 10.32 -19.28
CA TYR A 12 4.73 11.28 -19.24
C TYR A 12 4.43 12.50 -18.36
N GLU A 13 3.19 12.98 -18.40
CA GLU A 13 2.66 14.03 -17.53
C GLU A 13 1.53 13.49 -16.65
N SER A 14 1.25 14.17 -15.54
CA SER A 14 0.13 13.81 -14.67
C SER A 14 -1.17 13.91 -15.46
N HIS A 15 -1.92 12.82 -15.51
CA HIS A 15 -3.19 12.74 -16.23
C HIS A 15 -4.29 13.62 -15.60
N LEU A 16 -4.15 13.99 -14.32
CA LEU A 16 -5.00 14.94 -13.63
C LEU A 16 -4.18 16.12 -13.09
N PRO A 17 -4.71 17.36 -13.13
CA PRO A 17 -4.13 18.47 -12.38
C PRO A 17 -4.13 18.15 -10.88
N THR A 18 -3.14 18.67 -10.15
CA THR A 18 -3.02 18.46 -8.70
C THR A 18 -3.32 19.74 -7.94
N LYS A 19 -4.34 19.72 -7.08
CA LYS A 19 -4.60 20.78 -6.10
C LYS A 19 -3.74 20.54 -4.86
N ASN A 20 -2.81 21.46 -4.63
CA ASN A 20 -1.96 21.45 -3.44
C ASN A 20 -2.68 22.12 -2.27
N VAL A 21 -2.82 21.42 -1.16
CA VAL A 21 -3.47 21.90 0.07
C VAL A 21 -2.43 21.93 1.18
N ARG A 22 -2.37 23.04 1.92
CA ARG A 22 -1.45 23.22 3.06
C ARG A 22 -2.24 23.33 4.35
N LEU A 23 -1.73 22.68 5.40
CA LEU A 23 -2.20 22.85 6.76
C LEU A 23 -1.78 24.23 7.30
N PRO A 24 -2.52 24.81 8.25
CA PRO A 24 -2.26 26.14 8.84
C PRO A 24 -1.11 26.08 9.87
N LEU A 25 -0.07 25.30 9.60
CA LEU A 25 1.00 25.01 10.52
C LEU A 25 2.32 25.56 9.99
N LYS A 26 3.32 25.65 10.87
CA LYS A 26 4.62 26.21 10.50
C LYS A 26 5.43 25.20 9.69
N TYR A 27 5.74 25.53 8.44
CA TYR A 27 6.64 24.73 7.59
C TYR A 27 8.08 25.12 7.84
N LEU A 28 8.90 24.15 8.26
CA LEU A 28 10.33 24.33 8.31
C LEU A 28 10.93 24.23 6.89
N PRO A 29 11.98 25.01 6.59
CA PRO A 29 12.65 24.89 5.31
C PRO A 29 13.14 23.46 5.10
N ALA A 30 12.95 22.94 3.89
CA ALA A 30 13.40 21.61 3.54
C ALA A 30 14.93 21.52 3.70
N LYS A 31 15.41 20.49 4.39
CA LYS A 31 16.83 20.11 4.32
C LYS A 31 17.07 19.62 2.90
N GLY A 32 17.90 20.32 2.13
CA GLY A 32 18.22 19.91 0.77
C GLY A 32 18.98 18.58 0.78
N THR A 33 18.46 17.57 0.09
CA THR A 33 19.21 16.36 -0.26
C THR A 33 20.10 16.66 -1.46
N GLN A 34 21.34 16.18 -1.44
CA GLN A 34 22.28 16.34 -2.57
C GLN A 34 22.13 15.23 -3.61
N ASP A 35 21.61 14.06 -3.23
CA ASP A 35 21.39 12.93 -4.12
C ASP A 35 20.07 13.05 -4.89
N ALA A 36 20.15 13.04 -6.22
CA ALA A 36 18.99 13.08 -7.11
C ALA A 36 18.13 11.81 -7.00
N SER A 37 18.75 10.65 -6.73
CA SER A 37 18.03 9.39 -6.54
C SER A 37 17.18 9.41 -5.27
N GLU A 38 17.78 9.83 -4.15
CA GLU A 38 17.08 10.01 -2.88
C GLU A 38 15.94 11.03 -3.01
N LYS A 39 16.20 12.17 -3.67
CA LYS A 39 15.19 13.21 -3.93
C LYS A 39 14.02 12.70 -4.75
N TYR A 40 14.26 11.89 -5.78
CA TYR A 40 13.17 11.27 -6.55
C TYR A 40 12.38 10.29 -5.67
N THR A 41 13.09 9.36 -5.02
CA THR A 41 12.50 8.31 -4.20
C THR A 41 11.66 8.87 -3.05
N SER A 42 12.08 9.99 -2.44
CA SER A 42 11.37 10.64 -1.35
C SER A 42 9.99 11.17 -1.77
N THR A 43 9.81 11.51 -3.05
CA THR A 43 8.55 12.02 -3.61
C THR A 43 7.58 10.94 -4.07
N LEU A 44 8.03 9.67 -4.10
CA LEU A 44 7.17 8.52 -4.43
C LEU A 44 6.34 8.11 -3.22
N LEU A 45 5.23 7.41 -3.46
CA LEU A 45 4.43 6.83 -2.38
C LEU A 45 5.23 5.74 -1.66
N GLY A 46 5.30 5.80 -0.34
CA GLY A 46 5.90 4.76 0.51
C GLY A 46 4.88 3.80 1.12
N HIS A 47 3.62 4.21 1.13
CA HIS A 47 2.45 3.45 1.54
C HIS A 47 1.25 3.96 0.76
N SER A 48 0.41 3.07 0.25
CA SER A 48 -0.76 3.43 -0.55
C SER A 48 -1.81 2.32 -0.51
N GLY A 49 -3.06 2.70 -0.69
CA GLY A 49 -4.24 1.85 -0.72
C GLY A 49 -5.29 2.39 -1.69
N TYR A 50 -6.37 1.64 -1.87
CA TYR A 50 -7.56 2.13 -2.57
C TYR A 50 -8.71 2.33 -1.59
N ILE A 51 -9.37 3.47 -1.73
CA ILE A 51 -10.63 3.78 -1.05
C ILE A 51 -11.76 3.46 -2.02
N ASP A 52 -12.58 2.48 -1.65
CA ASP A 52 -13.77 2.13 -2.41
C ASP A 52 -14.93 3.07 -2.05
N VAL A 53 -15.40 3.82 -3.04
CA VAL A 53 -16.53 4.76 -2.94
C VAL A 53 -17.72 4.30 -3.79
N SER A 54 -17.69 3.08 -4.33
CA SER A 54 -18.74 2.51 -5.18
C SER A 54 -20.10 2.42 -4.49
N SER A 55 -20.12 2.37 -3.15
CA SER A 55 -21.35 2.40 -2.35
C SER A 55 -22.13 3.72 -2.48
N GLN A 56 -21.48 4.81 -2.88
CA GLN A 56 -22.13 6.10 -3.12
C GLN A 56 -22.91 6.07 -4.43
N LYS A 57 -24.20 6.44 -4.41
CA LYS A 57 -24.95 6.61 -5.67
C LYS A 57 -24.50 7.87 -6.42
N GLY A 58 -24.39 7.79 -7.75
CA GLY A 58 -24.09 8.92 -8.62
C GLY A 58 -22.64 9.43 -8.53
N HIS A 59 -21.69 8.56 -8.20
CA HIS A 59 -20.26 8.90 -8.19
C HIS A 59 -19.68 9.01 -9.62
N PHE A 60 -18.68 9.87 -9.80
CA PHE A 60 -17.92 9.97 -11.07
C PHE A 60 -16.77 8.95 -11.17
N PHE A 61 -16.39 8.36 -10.05
CA PHE A 61 -15.31 7.38 -9.94
C PHE A 61 -15.63 6.43 -8.79
N SER A 62 -15.26 5.16 -8.90
CA SER A 62 -15.54 4.13 -7.89
C SER A 62 -14.40 3.94 -6.90
N LEU A 63 -13.18 4.38 -7.24
CA LEU A 63 -11.99 4.19 -6.45
C LEU A 63 -11.18 5.49 -6.35
N ILE A 64 -10.57 5.71 -5.19
CA ILE A 64 -9.53 6.73 -4.99
C ILE A 64 -8.26 6.03 -4.51
N GLN A 65 -7.15 6.22 -5.22
CA GLN A 65 -5.83 5.85 -4.72
C GLN A 65 -5.43 6.85 -3.63
N ALA A 66 -5.20 6.36 -2.42
CA ALA A 66 -4.81 7.17 -1.28
C ALA A 66 -3.48 6.68 -0.72
N GLY A 67 -2.49 7.57 -0.61
CA GLY A 67 -1.17 7.18 -0.15
C GLY A 67 -0.36 8.32 0.44
N VAL A 68 0.73 7.92 1.10
CA VAL A 68 1.69 8.81 1.77
C VAL A 68 3.04 8.66 1.08
N THR A 69 3.74 9.76 0.85
CA THR A 69 5.09 9.74 0.26
C THR A 69 6.15 9.12 1.19
N ASN A 70 7.27 8.69 0.63
CA ASN A 70 8.38 8.09 1.39
C ASN A 70 8.98 9.05 2.44
N ASP A 71 9.02 10.35 2.15
CA ASP A 71 9.41 11.36 3.15
C ASP A 71 8.33 11.60 4.23
N ARG A 72 7.14 10.99 4.07
CA ARG A 72 5.96 11.09 4.94
C ARG A 72 5.42 12.50 5.08
N LYS A 73 5.75 13.41 4.16
CA LYS A 73 5.29 14.82 4.20
C LYS A 73 4.14 15.13 3.28
N HIS A 74 3.73 14.19 2.43
CA HIS A 74 2.64 14.42 1.49
C HIS A 74 1.63 13.27 1.57
N ILE A 75 0.35 13.62 1.65
CA ILE A 75 -0.76 12.69 1.46
C ILE A 75 -1.37 12.99 0.09
N ARG A 76 -1.45 11.98 -0.77
CA ARG A 76 -2.01 12.10 -2.12
C ARG A 76 -3.30 11.30 -2.24
N LEU A 77 -4.31 11.93 -2.83
CA LEU A 77 -5.58 11.31 -3.19
C LEU A 77 -5.81 11.51 -4.68
N THR A 78 -5.90 10.43 -5.43
CA THR A 78 -6.09 10.45 -6.89
C THR A 78 -7.29 9.59 -7.26
N PRO A 79 -8.36 10.16 -7.83
CA PRO A 79 -9.51 9.38 -8.29
C PRO A 79 -9.09 8.51 -9.49
N ILE A 80 -9.47 7.23 -9.46
CA ILE A 80 -9.22 6.31 -10.57
C ILE A 80 -10.40 6.35 -11.52
N LEU A 81 -10.13 6.78 -12.75
CA LEU A 81 -11.15 6.93 -13.78
C LEU A 81 -11.18 5.63 -14.61
N VAL A 82 -12.25 4.85 -14.43
CA VAL A 82 -12.39 3.55 -15.10
C VAL A 82 -13.26 3.65 -16.35
N ASP A 83 -14.31 4.47 -16.37
CA ASP A 83 -15.06 4.91 -17.57
C ASP A 83 -16.11 6.02 -17.23
N GLU A 84 -16.64 6.71 -18.25
CA GLU A 84 -17.75 7.71 -18.27
C GLU A 84 -17.56 9.15 -17.76
N ALA A 85 -16.77 9.45 -16.72
CA ALA A 85 -16.73 10.82 -16.18
C ALA A 85 -16.22 11.89 -17.18
N THR A 86 -15.26 11.52 -18.03
CA THR A 86 -14.70 12.40 -19.07
C THR A 86 -15.67 12.64 -20.23
N LEU A 87 -16.61 11.71 -20.48
CA LEU A 87 -17.64 11.85 -21.52
C LEU A 87 -18.67 12.94 -21.17
N LEU A 88 -18.85 13.24 -19.89
CA LEU A 88 -19.75 14.28 -19.39
C LEU A 88 -19.09 15.67 -19.31
N GLY A 89 -17.84 15.82 -19.76
CA GLY A 89 -17.10 17.09 -19.70
C GLY A 89 -16.72 17.52 -18.28
N VAL A 90 -16.85 16.63 -17.29
CA VAL A 90 -16.46 16.90 -15.91
C VAL A 90 -14.93 16.79 -15.79
N LEU A 91 -14.30 17.87 -15.34
CA LEU A 91 -12.86 17.91 -15.10
C LEU A 91 -12.58 17.53 -13.64
N LEU A 92 -11.72 16.52 -13.46
CA LEU A 92 -11.31 16.01 -12.15
C LEU A 92 -9.88 16.43 -11.81
N GLN A 93 -9.54 16.43 -10.52
CA GLN A 93 -8.21 16.74 -10.02
C GLN A 93 -7.79 15.75 -8.93
N SER A 94 -6.48 15.57 -8.79
CA SER A 94 -5.88 14.94 -7.61
C SER A 94 -5.71 15.97 -6.49
N LEU A 95 -5.73 15.51 -5.25
CA LEU A 95 -5.47 16.33 -4.07
C LEU A 95 -4.14 15.91 -3.45
N GLU A 96 -3.30 16.88 -3.12
CA GLU A 96 -2.03 16.67 -2.41
C GLU A 96 -1.98 17.56 -1.17
N PHE A 97 -2.05 16.94 0.01
CA PHE A 97 -1.91 17.63 1.29
C PHE A 97 -0.44 17.65 1.68
N VAL A 98 0.13 18.84 1.78
CA VAL A 98 1.52 19.05 2.19
C VAL A 98 1.55 19.25 3.70
N LEU A 99 2.36 18.46 4.39
CA LEU A 99 2.46 18.44 5.85
C LEU A 99 3.68 19.23 6.34
N PRO A 100 3.58 19.94 7.47
CA PRO A 100 4.71 20.67 8.06
C PRO A 100 5.75 19.71 8.64
N HIS A 101 5.29 18.60 9.21
CA HIS A 101 6.07 17.54 9.83
C HIS A 101 5.72 16.20 9.16
N PRO A 102 6.68 15.27 9.08
CA PRO A 102 6.40 13.92 8.59
C PRO A 102 5.36 13.20 9.47
N ILE A 103 4.56 12.31 8.86
CA ILE A 103 3.74 11.34 9.60
C ILE A 103 4.66 10.42 10.41
N LEU A 104 4.31 10.14 11.67
CA LEU A 104 5.14 9.40 12.62
C LEU A 104 5.58 8.03 12.09
N GLY A 105 4.72 7.32 11.37
CA GLY A 105 5.03 6.06 10.72
C GLY A 105 3.97 5.65 9.71
N LYS A 106 4.26 4.62 8.89
CA LYS A 106 3.29 4.09 7.91
C LYS A 106 2.01 3.59 8.57
N GLY A 107 2.12 3.02 9.77
CA GLY A 107 0.98 2.52 10.55
C GLY A 107 0.12 3.59 11.20
N THR A 108 0.55 4.85 11.25
CA THR A 108 -0.16 5.94 11.95
C THR A 108 -0.92 6.85 10.98
N PHE A 109 -1.38 6.27 9.88
CA PHE A 109 -2.21 6.89 8.85
C PHE A 109 -3.37 5.94 8.55
N THR A 110 -4.61 6.43 8.64
CA THR A 110 -5.80 5.63 8.36
C THR A 110 -6.87 6.49 7.70
N HIS A 111 -7.78 5.85 6.98
CA HIS A 111 -8.88 6.52 6.31
C HIS A 111 -10.16 5.70 6.40
N HIS A 112 -11.30 6.38 6.30
CA HIS A 112 -12.62 5.78 6.27
C HIS A 112 -13.52 6.58 5.31
N PHE A 113 -14.31 5.87 4.50
CA PHE A 113 -15.29 6.51 3.61
C PHE A 113 -16.68 6.55 4.26
N LEU A 114 -17.28 7.75 4.28
CA LEU A 114 -18.64 7.98 4.75
C LEU A 114 -19.56 8.22 3.55
N PRO A 115 -20.43 7.26 3.18
CA PRO A 115 -21.42 7.46 2.14
C PRO A 115 -22.51 8.44 2.59
N LEU A 116 -23.21 9.04 1.61
CA LEU A 116 -24.31 9.98 1.86
C LEU A 116 -25.43 9.29 2.65
N THR A 117 -25.60 9.69 3.91
CA THR A 117 -26.74 9.28 4.75
C THR A 117 -27.57 10.48 5.18
N THR A 118 -26.93 11.62 5.42
CA THR A 118 -27.54 12.90 5.84
C THR A 118 -26.76 14.10 5.30
N ASP A 119 -25.43 14.06 5.40
CA ASP A 119 -24.47 15.02 4.84
C ASP A 119 -23.82 14.52 3.53
N GLU A 120 -23.11 15.40 2.82
CA GLU A 120 -22.27 15.11 1.64
C GLU A 120 -21.28 13.94 1.88
N PRO A 121 -21.11 13.00 0.92
CA PRO A 121 -20.19 11.89 1.10
C PRO A 121 -18.75 12.40 1.22
N CYS A 122 -18.02 11.87 2.19
CA CYS A 122 -16.68 12.33 2.48
C CYS A 122 -15.75 11.20 2.91
N ILE A 123 -14.47 11.46 2.76
CA ILE A 123 -13.38 10.64 3.26
C ILE A 123 -12.84 11.32 4.50
N VAL A 124 -12.79 10.58 5.59
CA VAL A 124 -12.14 11.00 6.82
C VAL A 124 -10.76 10.36 6.88
N ILE A 125 -9.73 11.17 7.06
CA ILE A 125 -8.34 10.73 7.17
C ILE A 125 -7.82 11.15 8.52
N ASP A 126 -7.32 10.20 9.31
CA ASP A 126 -6.71 10.46 10.61
C ASP A 126 -5.24 10.05 10.56
N PHE A 127 -4.34 10.92 11.04
CA PHE A 127 -2.92 10.60 11.14
C PHE A 127 -2.22 11.31 12.31
N LEU A 128 -1.14 10.70 12.80
CA LEU A 128 -0.24 11.31 13.78
C LEU A 128 1.07 11.73 13.12
N ASP A 129 1.51 12.96 13.38
CA ASP A 129 2.82 13.45 12.95
C ASP A 129 3.94 13.13 13.95
N GLU A 130 5.19 13.37 13.56
CA GLU A 130 6.37 13.19 14.43
C GLU A 130 6.37 14.10 15.68
N SER A 131 5.51 15.12 15.74
CA SER A 131 5.29 15.97 16.92
C SER A 131 4.09 15.50 17.76
N PHE A 132 3.57 14.30 17.50
CA PHE A 132 2.40 13.71 18.14
C PHE A 132 1.11 14.52 18.01
N LEU A 133 1.01 15.38 16.99
CA LEU A 133 -0.25 16.04 16.63
C LEU A 133 -1.16 15.04 15.93
N LEU A 134 -2.38 14.86 16.45
CA LEU A 134 -3.42 14.13 15.75
C LEU A 134 -4.16 15.09 14.82
N VAL A 135 -4.05 14.82 13.53
CA VAL A 135 -4.70 15.59 12.48
C VAL A 135 -5.79 14.74 11.85
N THR A 136 -7.00 15.28 11.80
CA THR A 136 -8.13 14.73 11.06
C THR A 136 -8.42 15.61 9.87
N LEU A 137 -8.51 15.03 8.67
CA LEU A 137 -8.98 15.68 7.46
C LEU A 137 -10.36 15.13 7.10
N ARG A 138 -11.28 15.99 6.70
CA ARG A 138 -12.54 15.66 6.04
C ARG A 138 -12.47 16.16 4.61
N VAL A 139 -12.46 15.23 3.66
CA VAL A 139 -12.34 15.50 2.23
C VAL A 139 -13.63 15.07 1.55
N GLU A 140 -14.36 16.01 0.95
CA GLU A 140 -15.63 15.70 0.30
C GLU A 140 -15.38 15.20 -1.12
N LEU A 141 -16.29 14.36 -1.66
CA LEU A 141 -16.12 13.88 -3.04
C LEU A 141 -16.17 15.02 -4.07
N SER A 142 -16.84 16.14 -3.75
CA SER A 142 -16.88 17.31 -4.64
C SER A 142 -15.57 18.11 -4.68
N ASP A 143 -14.62 17.88 -3.76
CA ASP A 143 -13.30 18.52 -3.80
C ASP A 143 -12.43 18.01 -4.96
N PHE A 144 -12.75 16.83 -5.51
CA PHE A 144 -12.09 16.28 -6.69
C PHE A 144 -12.53 16.93 -8.01
N LEU A 145 -13.52 17.84 -7.99
CA LEU A 145 -14.00 18.57 -9.17
C LEU A 145 -13.16 19.85 -9.40
N VAL A 146 -12.62 20.02 -10.61
CA VAL A 146 -11.91 21.25 -11.01
C VAL A 146 -12.88 22.42 -11.08
N GLY A 147 -12.46 23.58 -10.56
CA GLY A 147 -13.25 24.81 -10.64
C GLY A 147 -14.48 24.84 -9.73
N ASN A 148 -14.61 23.88 -8.80
CA ASN A 148 -15.64 23.93 -7.77
C ASN A 148 -15.44 25.16 -6.88
N ALA A 149 -16.23 26.21 -7.12
CA ALA A 149 -16.20 27.47 -6.36
C ALA A 149 -16.58 27.29 -4.87
N LYS A 150 -17.16 26.15 -4.51
CA LYS A 150 -17.46 25.75 -3.13
C LYS A 150 -16.38 24.87 -2.51
N SER A 151 -15.26 24.60 -3.20
CA SER A 151 -14.23 23.70 -2.65
C SER A 151 -13.73 24.24 -1.32
N ARG A 152 -13.90 23.41 -0.29
CA ARG A 152 -13.75 23.81 1.11
C ARG A 152 -12.31 23.71 1.60
N LEU A 153 -11.39 23.22 0.78
CA LEU A 153 -9.98 23.08 1.16
C LEU A 153 -9.25 24.42 1.01
N SER A 154 -9.67 25.41 1.80
CA SER A 154 -9.07 26.73 1.90
C SER A 154 -8.74 27.07 3.35
N LEU A 155 -7.86 28.05 3.56
CA LEU A 155 -7.51 28.50 4.92
C LEU A 155 -8.66 29.26 5.59
N ASP A 156 -9.55 29.88 4.82
CA ASP A 156 -10.62 30.74 5.34
C ASP A 156 -11.73 29.94 6.05
N ASN A 157 -11.90 28.67 5.66
CA ASN A 157 -12.93 27.77 6.18
C ASN A 157 -12.33 26.50 6.79
N ILE A 158 -11.18 26.66 7.43
CA ILE A 158 -10.37 25.57 7.92
C ILE A 158 -11.10 24.57 8.84
N ASN A 159 -11.98 25.09 9.69
CA ASN A 159 -12.73 24.29 10.66
C ASN A 159 -13.75 23.33 9.99
N GLU A 160 -13.99 23.47 8.68
CA GLU A 160 -14.91 22.61 7.93
C GLU A 160 -14.25 21.35 7.37
N TRP A 161 -12.91 21.31 7.30
CA TRP A 161 -12.18 20.22 6.64
C TRP A 161 -10.98 19.70 7.42
N VAL A 162 -10.53 20.37 8.48
CA VAL A 162 -9.43 19.87 9.31
C VAL A 162 -9.64 20.16 10.79
N ASN A 163 -9.27 19.19 11.60
CA ASN A 163 -9.11 19.31 13.05
C ASN A 163 -7.68 18.90 13.43
N ILE A 164 -7.02 19.69 14.28
CA ILE A 164 -5.65 19.43 14.76
C ILE A 164 -5.70 19.46 16.27
N SER A 165 -5.27 18.37 16.91
CA SER A 165 -5.39 18.21 18.36
C SER A 165 -4.20 17.45 18.95
N VAL A 166 -4.04 17.57 20.27
CA VAL A 166 -3.10 16.76 21.07
C VAL A 166 -3.92 16.00 22.11
N PRO A 167 -4.61 14.93 21.71
CA PRO A 167 -5.54 14.25 22.61
C PRO A 167 -4.80 13.51 23.73
N TYR A 168 -3.62 12.93 23.44
CA TYR A 168 -2.88 12.08 24.39
C TYR A 168 -1.41 12.47 24.47
N SER A 169 -0.84 12.39 25.67
CA SER A 169 0.58 12.65 25.92
C SER A 169 1.43 11.40 25.63
N PHE A 170 1.61 11.06 24.35
CA PHE A 170 2.41 9.89 23.93
C PHE A 170 3.85 9.93 24.46
N GLU A 171 4.43 11.13 24.57
CA GLU A 171 5.79 11.35 25.11
C GLU A 171 5.96 10.82 26.55
N LEU A 172 4.89 10.78 27.33
CA LEU A 172 4.93 10.34 28.73
C LEU A 172 4.76 8.82 28.90
N ARG A 173 4.34 8.11 27.85
CA ARG A 173 4.07 6.67 27.91
C ARG A 173 4.89 5.88 26.89
N SER A 174 4.50 5.96 25.63
CA SER A 174 5.08 5.17 24.56
C SER A 174 4.61 5.73 23.21
N PRO A 175 5.49 5.79 22.19
CA PRO A 175 5.09 6.19 20.85
C PRO A 175 4.00 5.25 20.28
N PRO A 176 3.03 5.80 19.53
CA PRO A 176 2.07 5.00 18.80
C PRO A 176 2.77 4.23 17.68
N PHE A 177 2.36 2.98 17.54
CA PHE A 177 2.84 2.02 16.56
C PHE A 177 1.92 1.96 15.34
N MET A 178 0.61 1.89 15.58
CA MET A 178 -0.40 1.70 14.55
C MET A 178 -1.71 2.38 14.95
N MET A 179 -2.43 2.88 13.96
CA MET A 179 -3.76 3.46 14.07
C MET A 179 -4.70 2.80 13.07
N LYS A 180 -5.94 2.53 13.49
CA LYS A 180 -6.99 2.03 12.60
C LYS A 180 -8.32 2.69 12.94
N ALA A 181 -8.92 3.36 11.97
CA ALA A 181 -10.30 3.78 12.07
C ALA A 181 -11.21 2.55 11.91
N LEU A 182 -12.08 2.32 12.89
CA LEU A 182 -13.13 1.31 12.77
C LEU A 182 -14.34 1.89 12.03
N ASP A 183 -14.64 3.15 12.31
CA ASP A 183 -15.66 3.97 11.67
C ASP A 183 -15.30 5.45 11.83
N ALA A 184 -16.22 6.36 11.51
CA ALA A 184 -16.00 7.81 11.66
C ALA A 184 -15.86 8.31 13.09
N HIS A 185 -16.27 7.54 14.09
CA HIS A 185 -16.36 7.94 15.49
C HIS A 185 -15.29 7.26 16.35
N ASN A 186 -14.86 6.07 15.95
CA ASN A 186 -14.00 5.20 16.75
C ASN A 186 -12.66 4.96 16.03
N LEU A 187 -11.60 5.45 16.65
CA LEU A 187 -10.21 5.30 16.22
C LEU A 187 -9.45 4.50 17.28
N ILE A 188 -8.79 3.42 16.87
CA ILE A 188 -7.99 2.58 17.77
C ILE A 188 -6.51 2.87 17.55
N VAL A 189 -5.77 3.08 18.64
CA VAL A 189 -4.34 3.38 18.63
C VAL A 189 -3.58 2.32 19.42
N SER A 190 -2.70 1.59 18.73
CA SER A 190 -1.76 0.63 19.30
C SER A 190 -0.43 1.33 19.58
N MET A 191 0.17 1.07 20.73
CA MET A 191 1.46 1.67 21.14
C MET A 191 2.59 0.65 21.16
N ASN A 192 3.83 1.13 21.09
CA ASN A 192 5.02 0.27 21.15
C ASN A 192 5.12 -0.52 22.47
N ASP A 193 4.57 -0.03 23.58
CA ASP A 193 4.53 -0.76 24.85
C ASP A 193 3.48 -1.90 24.89
N GLY A 194 2.68 -2.05 23.82
CA GLY A 194 1.60 -3.03 23.74
C GLY A 194 0.29 -2.54 24.36
N GLY A 195 0.23 -1.27 24.77
CA GLY A 195 -1.02 -0.64 25.18
C GLY A 195 -1.92 -0.33 23.98
N LEU A 196 -3.22 -0.33 24.25
CA LEU A 196 -4.26 -0.07 23.27
C LEU A 196 -5.18 1.04 23.79
N LEU A 197 -5.39 2.07 22.96
CA LEU A 197 -6.22 3.22 23.26
C LEU A 197 -7.43 3.26 22.32
N HIS A 198 -8.56 3.69 22.86
CA HIS A 198 -9.75 4.06 22.10
C HIS A 198 -9.88 5.57 22.09
N PHE A 199 -9.82 6.16 20.90
CA PHE A 199 -10.11 7.56 20.66
C PHE A 199 -11.52 7.63 20.08
N ARG A 200 -12.47 8.15 20.87
CA ARG A 200 -13.88 8.25 20.50
C ARG A 200 -14.26 9.71 20.27
N ARG A 201 -14.95 10.01 19.17
CA ARG A 201 -15.50 11.35 18.88
C ARG A 201 -16.96 11.25 18.47
N SER A 202 -17.69 12.35 18.63
CA SER A 202 -19.11 12.42 18.21
C SER A 202 -19.29 12.80 16.74
N SER A 203 -18.28 13.40 16.11
CA SER A 203 -18.28 13.76 14.69
C SER A 203 -16.83 13.86 14.19
N PRO A 204 -16.53 13.60 12.91
CA PRO A 204 -15.17 13.55 12.38
C PRO A 204 -14.23 14.69 12.83
N LEU A 205 -14.70 15.93 12.81
CA LEU A 205 -13.87 17.10 13.10
C LEU A 205 -13.91 17.57 14.57
N LEU A 206 -14.52 16.79 15.47
CA LEU A 206 -14.59 17.11 16.89
C LEU A 206 -13.47 16.43 17.69
N SER A 207 -13.29 16.90 18.93
CA SER A 207 -12.30 16.37 19.87
C SER A 207 -12.58 14.91 20.24
N PHE A 208 -11.52 14.19 20.58
CA PHE A 208 -11.60 12.81 21.04
C PHE A 208 -11.65 12.71 22.56
N ASP A 209 -12.55 11.86 23.05
CA ASP A 209 -12.47 11.23 24.37
C ASP A 209 -11.57 10.00 24.30
N ILE A 210 -10.77 9.76 25.34
CA ILE A 210 -9.71 8.75 25.30
C ILE A 210 -9.90 7.75 26.42
N TYR A 211 -9.86 6.48 26.05
CA TYR A 211 -10.01 5.37 26.98
C TYR A 211 -8.89 4.37 26.78
N ASN A 212 -8.40 3.81 27.89
CA ASN A 212 -7.46 2.69 27.84
C ASN A 212 -8.25 1.38 27.77
N PHE A 213 -7.86 0.48 26.89
CA PHE A 213 -8.31 -0.90 27.00
C PHE A 213 -7.56 -1.61 28.10
N THR A 214 -8.27 -2.48 28.81
CA THR A 214 -7.67 -3.39 29.79
C THR A 214 -7.71 -4.81 29.25
N ASP A 215 -6.56 -5.46 29.26
CA ASP A 215 -6.47 -6.90 29.00
C ASP A 215 -7.26 -7.69 30.04
N ALA A 216 -7.73 -8.86 29.66
CA ALA A 216 -8.34 -9.77 30.62
C ALA A 216 -7.28 -10.13 31.66
N ALA A 217 -7.60 -9.93 32.95
CA ALA A 217 -6.70 -10.35 34.01
C ALA A 217 -6.39 -11.84 33.78
N PRO A 218 -5.10 -12.24 33.67
CA PRO A 218 -4.79 -13.65 33.61
C PRO A 218 -5.41 -14.28 34.85
N ALA A 219 -6.24 -15.31 34.66
CA ALA A 219 -6.77 -16.07 35.79
C ALA A 219 -5.55 -16.48 36.62
N VAL A 220 -5.40 -15.85 37.79
CA VAL A 220 -4.25 -16.07 38.67
C VAL A 220 -4.36 -17.51 39.13
N SER A 221 -3.72 -18.42 38.40
CA SER A 221 -3.30 -19.69 38.95
C SER A 221 -2.34 -19.32 40.06
N LEU A 222 -2.82 -19.38 41.30
CA LEU A 222 -2.04 -19.30 42.52
C LEU A 222 -1.10 -20.52 42.58
N SER A 223 -0.18 -20.63 41.62
CA SER A 223 0.97 -21.49 41.77
C SER A 223 1.95 -20.74 42.67
N LEU A 224 2.03 -21.18 43.92
CA LEU A 224 2.94 -20.68 44.96
C LEU A 224 4.44 -20.88 44.63
N GLY A 225 4.79 -21.17 43.36
CA GLY A 225 6.16 -21.41 42.87
C GLY A 225 6.79 -20.22 42.12
N GLY A 226 6.06 -19.12 41.90
CA GLY A 226 6.51 -18.00 41.06
C GLY A 226 7.60 -17.10 41.67
N LEU A 227 7.95 -17.26 42.94
CA LEU A 227 8.92 -16.39 43.62
C LEU A 227 10.40 -16.76 43.38
N PHE A 228 10.70 -17.87 42.67
CA PHE A 228 12.07 -18.30 42.37
C PHE A 228 12.31 -18.76 40.92
N ALA A 229 11.46 -18.36 39.96
CA ALA A 229 11.76 -18.55 38.54
C ALA A 229 12.73 -17.46 38.04
N ARG A 230 14.02 -17.62 38.37
CA ARG A 230 15.13 -17.05 37.58
C ARG A 230 15.23 -17.87 36.28
N SER A 231 14.32 -17.66 35.33
CA SER A 231 14.53 -18.07 33.95
C SER A 231 13.67 -17.20 33.01
N LYS A 232 14.34 -16.53 32.06
CA LYS A 232 13.77 -15.77 30.94
C LYS A 232 12.80 -14.63 31.29
N ARG A 233 13.28 -13.58 31.94
CA ARG A 233 12.71 -12.24 31.70
C ARG A 233 13.34 -11.66 30.43
N THR A 234 12.51 -10.98 29.63
CA THR A 234 12.77 -10.25 28.37
C THR A 234 12.83 -11.06 27.07
N GLU A 235 11.71 -11.69 26.72
CA GLU A 235 11.29 -12.00 25.34
C GLU A 235 9.99 -11.25 24.97
N ASN A 236 9.70 -10.13 25.66
CA ASN A 236 8.43 -9.39 25.54
C ASN A 236 8.47 -8.27 24.49
N GLU A 237 9.64 -7.96 23.91
CA GLU A 237 9.81 -6.89 22.94
C GLU A 237 10.59 -7.43 21.73
N ILE A 238 10.13 -7.14 20.53
CA ILE A 238 10.79 -7.47 19.26
C ILE A 238 11.02 -6.14 18.53
N GLY A 239 12.28 -5.76 18.35
CA GLY A 239 12.64 -4.50 17.68
C GLY A 239 12.19 -3.23 18.43
N GLY A 240 12.04 -3.29 19.76
CA GLY A 240 11.53 -2.17 20.58
C GLY A 240 10.01 -2.03 20.59
N ILE A 241 9.30 -2.99 19.98
CA ILE A 241 7.84 -3.08 19.99
C ILE A 241 7.43 -4.30 20.82
N SER A 242 6.51 -4.11 21.75
CA SER A 242 5.95 -5.16 22.60
C SER A 242 5.33 -6.27 21.75
N SER A 243 5.54 -7.51 22.17
CA SER A 243 4.93 -8.68 21.53
C SER A 243 3.39 -8.67 21.62
N ASN A 244 2.83 -7.86 22.53
CA ASN A 244 1.40 -7.63 22.67
C ASN A 244 0.86 -6.46 21.82
N ALA A 245 1.73 -5.70 21.14
CA ALA A 245 1.29 -4.59 20.29
C ALA A 245 0.41 -5.13 19.15
N ALA A 246 -0.70 -4.44 18.90
CA ALA A 246 -1.59 -4.76 17.79
C ALA A 246 -0.91 -4.39 16.47
N VAL A 247 -0.92 -5.34 15.54
CA VAL A 247 -0.27 -5.28 14.22
C VAL A 247 -1.26 -5.17 13.08
N ASP A 248 -2.51 -5.55 13.33
CA ASP A 248 -3.67 -5.28 12.49
C ASP A 248 -4.94 -5.30 13.34
N ILE A 249 -5.97 -4.59 12.90
CA ILE A 249 -7.23 -4.37 13.60
C ILE A 249 -8.38 -4.49 12.59
N ALA A 250 -9.40 -5.27 12.94
CA ALA A 250 -10.60 -5.42 12.13
C ALA A 250 -11.87 -5.18 12.95
N TYR A 251 -12.84 -4.52 12.32
CA TYR A 251 -14.17 -4.27 12.88
C TYR A 251 -15.01 -5.55 12.85
N LEU A 252 -15.61 -5.92 13.99
CA LEU A 252 -16.54 -7.06 14.06
C LEU A 252 -17.98 -6.57 13.97
N ASN A 253 -18.38 -5.69 14.88
CA ASN A 253 -19.74 -5.17 15.02
C ASN A 253 -19.71 -3.82 15.73
N ALA A 254 -20.88 -3.20 15.96
CA ALA A 254 -20.97 -1.84 16.49
C ALA A 254 -20.31 -1.66 17.87
N ASP A 255 -20.19 -2.73 18.65
CA ASP A 255 -19.65 -2.71 20.01
C ASP A 255 -18.29 -3.38 20.12
N ASP A 256 -17.87 -4.21 19.16
CA ASP A 256 -16.68 -5.05 19.28
C ASP A 256 -15.76 -5.00 18.06
N PHE A 257 -14.47 -5.21 18.31
CA PHE A 257 -13.44 -5.33 17.29
C PHE A 257 -12.42 -6.40 17.68
N VAL A 258 -11.62 -6.81 16.70
CA VAL A 258 -10.57 -7.82 16.88
C VAL A 258 -9.22 -7.24 16.50
N ILE A 259 -8.19 -7.66 17.24
CA ILE A 259 -6.81 -7.32 16.95
C ILE A 259 -5.99 -8.59 16.72
N LEU A 260 -4.98 -8.47 15.88
CA LEU A 260 -3.86 -9.40 15.80
C LEU A 260 -2.69 -8.73 16.51
N THR A 261 -1.98 -9.48 17.34
CA THR A 261 -0.79 -8.99 18.06
C THR A 261 0.49 -9.53 17.44
N LEU A 262 1.63 -8.91 17.77
CA LEU A 262 2.94 -9.28 17.21
C LEU A 262 3.42 -10.70 17.61
N ASN A 263 2.85 -11.30 18.66
CA ASN A 263 3.04 -12.71 19.00
C ASN A 263 2.03 -13.65 18.33
N LYS A 264 1.31 -13.18 17.30
CA LYS A 264 0.27 -13.92 16.56
C LYS A 264 -0.95 -14.33 17.41
N THR A 265 -1.23 -13.63 18.50
CA THR A 265 -2.46 -13.83 19.28
C THR A 265 -3.57 -12.95 18.73
N VAL A 266 -4.78 -13.52 18.58
CA VAL A 266 -5.98 -12.78 18.23
C VAL A 266 -6.78 -12.47 19.49
N LYS A 267 -7.14 -11.21 19.69
CA LYS A 267 -7.91 -10.75 20.86
C LYS A 267 -9.14 -9.96 20.43
N VAL A 268 -10.26 -10.17 21.11
CA VAL A 268 -11.50 -9.42 20.89
C VAL A 268 -11.67 -8.42 22.03
N TYR A 269 -11.99 -7.18 21.70
CA TYR A 269 -12.26 -6.11 22.65
C TYR A 269 -13.62 -5.49 22.41
N SER A 270 -14.23 -5.02 23.49
CA SER A 270 -15.47 -4.26 23.47
C SER A 270 -15.20 -2.76 23.61
N LEU A 271 -15.71 -1.96 22.67
CA LEU A 271 -15.72 -0.50 22.68
C LEU A 271 -16.52 0.08 23.84
N ARG A 272 -17.55 -0.65 24.31
CA ARG A 272 -18.44 -0.21 25.38
C ARG A 272 -17.83 -0.37 26.78
N SER A 273 -17.18 -1.50 27.03
CA SER A 273 -16.59 -1.80 28.33
C SER A 273 -15.09 -1.50 28.41
N HIS A 274 -14.43 -1.28 27.26
CA HIS A 274 -12.99 -1.17 27.10
C HIS A 274 -12.23 -2.36 27.68
N ARG A 275 -12.84 -3.55 27.68
CA ARG A 275 -12.24 -4.80 28.15
C ARG A 275 -12.07 -5.81 27.04
N GLN A 276 -11.03 -6.62 27.17
CA GLN A 276 -10.86 -7.82 26.37
C GLN A 276 -11.96 -8.84 26.71
N LEU A 277 -12.67 -9.32 25.68
CA LEU A 277 -13.73 -10.32 25.79
C LEU A 277 -13.22 -11.75 25.58
N LYS A 278 -12.31 -11.94 24.60
CA LYS A 278 -11.85 -13.25 24.15
C LYS A 278 -10.39 -13.18 23.72
N GLN A 279 -9.69 -14.31 23.85
CA GLN A 279 -8.35 -14.53 23.32
C GLN A 279 -8.30 -15.86 22.57
N LEU A 280 -7.64 -15.85 21.42
CA LEU A 280 -7.30 -17.02 20.62
C LEU A 280 -5.78 -17.02 20.42
N SER A 281 -5.10 -17.97 21.05
CA SER A 281 -3.66 -18.21 20.90
C SER A 281 -3.41 -19.46 20.05
N ASP A 282 -2.16 -19.71 19.64
CA ASP A 282 -1.74 -20.92 18.91
C ASP A 282 -2.48 -21.16 17.58
N LEU A 283 -2.76 -20.09 16.85
CA LEU A 283 -3.46 -20.13 15.55
C LEU A 283 -2.67 -20.87 14.45
N THR A 284 -1.35 -20.99 14.62
CA THR A 284 -0.45 -21.75 13.76
C THR A 284 0.52 -22.54 14.62
N ALA A 285 0.86 -23.77 14.25
CA ALA A 285 1.87 -24.58 14.94
C ALA A 285 3.31 -24.01 14.87
N SER A 286 3.52 -22.88 14.18
CA SER A 286 4.83 -22.25 14.01
C SER A 286 5.19 -21.37 15.21
N HIS A 287 6.19 -21.83 15.98
CA HIS A 287 6.75 -21.12 17.14
C HIS A 287 7.99 -20.28 16.80
N GLY A 288 8.46 -20.26 15.54
CA GLY A 288 9.63 -19.48 15.15
C GLY A 288 9.34 -17.99 14.94
N ARG A 289 10.39 -17.19 15.18
CA ARG A 289 10.27 -15.87 15.81
C ARG A 289 10.62 -14.64 14.97
N SER A 290 11.19 -14.70 13.77
CA SER A 290 11.90 -13.51 13.27
C SER A 290 11.43 -12.89 11.95
N GLU A 291 10.93 -13.65 10.96
CA GLU A 291 10.88 -13.08 9.60
C GLU A 291 9.66 -12.21 9.29
N TRP A 292 8.53 -12.44 9.97
CA TRP A 292 7.29 -11.72 9.69
C TRP A 292 7.25 -10.32 10.30
N VAL A 293 8.03 -10.07 11.36
CA VAL A 293 8.10 -8.77 12.05
C VAL A 293 8.62 -7.67 11.11
N ASN A 294 9.48 -8.04 10.15
CA ASN A 294 9.96 -7.12 9.11
C ASN A 294 8.86 -6.58 8.17
N ASN A 295 7.65 -7.14 8.24
CA ASN A 295 6.53 -6.71 7.42
C ASN A 295 5.51 -5.89 8.20
N VAL A 296 5.68 -5.69 9.51
CA VAL A 296 4.64 -5.10 10.35
C VAL A 296 4.84 -3.58 10.49
N PRO A 297 3.78 -2.75 10.49
CA PRO A 297 2.36 -3.10 10.29
C PRO A 297 2.03 -3.40 8.82
N ASN A 298 1.19 -4.42 8.61
CA ASN A 298 0.62 -4.78 7.30
C ASN A 298 -0.84 -5.23 7.46
N LYS A 299 -1.54 -5.38 6.35
CA LYS A 299 -2.83 -6.03 6.29
C LYS A 299 -2.70 -7.53 6.53
N TYR A 300 -3.32 -8.02 7.60
CA TYR A 300 -3.44 -9.43 7.95
C TYR A 300 -4.89 -9.89 8.02
N PHE A 301 -5.82 -8.97 8.29
CA PHE A 301 -7.25 -9.20 8.25
C PHE A 301 -7.87 -8.71 6.94
N GLU A 302 -8.83 -9.46 6.44
CA GLU A 302 -9.75 -9.01 5.39
C GLU A 302 -11.19 -9.34 5.78
N LEU A 303 -12.01 -8.31 5.80
CA LEU A 303 -13.45 -8.44 5.93
C LEU A 303 -14.06 -8.59 4.54
N HIS A 304 -14.86 -9.63 4.33
CA HIS A 304 -15.61 -9.80 3.08
C HIS A 304 -17.06 -10.20 3.35
N LEU A 305 -17.94 -9.70 2.48
CA LEU A 305 -19.39 -9.83 2.57
C LEU A 305 -19.90 -10.59 1.34
N HIS A 306 -20.80 -11.53 1.56
CA HIS A 306 -21.56 -12.17 0.50
C HIS A 306 -23.00 -12.40 0.92
N LEU A 307 -23.92 -11.67 0.30
CA LEU A 307 -25.32 -11.63 0.74
C LEU A 307 -25.36 -11.21 2.21
N ASP A 308 -25.91 -12.06 3.08
CA ASP A 308 -26.00 -11.81 4.52
C ASP A 308 -24.83 -12.43 5.32
N LEU A 309 -23.91 -13.16 4.66
CA LEU A 309 -22.76 -13.76 5.31
C LEU A 309 -21.63 -12.75 5.44
N LYS A 310 -21.17 -12.55 6.67
CA LYS A 310 -20.02 -11.71 7.00
C LYS A 310 -18.88 -12.58 7.48
N THR A 311 -17.79 -12.61 6.72
CA THR A 311 -16.63 -13.44 7.03
C THR A 311 -15.40 -12.57 7.27
N LEU A 312 -14.65 -12.89 8.30
CA LEU A 312 -13.34 -12.30 8.57
C LEU A 312 -12.25 -13.35 8.30
N SER A 313 -11.33 -13.02 7.40
CA SER A 313 -10.16 -13.84 7.13
C SER A 313 -8.92 -13.26 7.78
N LEU A 314 -8.11 -14.12 8.41
CA LEU A 314 -6.76 -13.82 8.84
C LEU A 314 -5.75 -14.59 7.99
N THR A 315 -4.73 -13.92 7.48
CA THR A 315 -3.57 -14.57 6.86
C THR A 315 -2.39 -14.59 7.84
N LEU A 316 -1.72 -15.74 7.97
CA LEU A 316 -0.50 -15.90 8.75
C LEU A 316 0.55 -16.69 7.98
N PRO A 317 1.85 -16.31 8.10
CA PRO A 317 2.92 -17.13 7.57
C PRO A 317 3.08 -18.41 8.39
N THR A 318 3.23 -19.54 7.69
CA THR A 318 3.54 -20.84 8.30
C THR A 318 4.99 -21.23 8.04
N GLU A 319 5.67 -21.72 9.07
CA GLU A 319 6.99 -22.32 8.90
C GLU A 319 6.81 -23.72 8.35
N ASN A 320 7.41 -23.99 7.19
CA ASN A 320 7.47 -25.34 6.65
C ASN A 320 8.58 -26.09 7.39
N GLU A 321 8.22 -27.09 8.20
CA GLU A 321 9.18 -28.01 8.82
C GLU A 321 9.93 -28.86 7.78
N ALA A 322 9.36 -29.03 6.58
CA ALA A 322 10.01 -29.67 5.45
C ALA A 322 10.93 -28.69 4.74
N ALA A 323 12.24 -28.88 4.88
CA ALA A 323 13.33 -28.10 4.28
C ALA A 323 13.33 -28.02 2.72
N GLU A 324 12.34 -28.62 2.05
CA GLU A 324 12.29 -28.81 0.59
C GLU A 324 11.35 -27.84 -0.15
N SER A 325 10.42 -27.16 0.54
CA SER A 325 9.53 -26.21 -0.15
C SER A 325 10.26 -24.90 -0.48
N LYS A 326 10.32 -24.57 -1.78
CA LYS A 326 10.95 -23.33 -2.29
C LYS A 326 10.10 -22.08 -2.05
N CYS A 327 8.83 -22.22 -1.69
CA CYS A 327 7.89 -21.11 -1.53
C CYS A 327 7.45 -20.93 -0.07
N PRO A 328 7.28 -19.70 0.42
CA PRO A 328 6.71 -19.43 1.73
C PRO A 328 5.24 -19.86 1.74
N ALA A 329 4.87 -20.66 2.74
CA ALA A 329 3.50 -21.11 2.93
C ALA A 329 2.73 -20.09 3.80
N TYR A 330 1.48 -19.85 3.42
CA TYR A 330 0.56 -18.98 4.15
C TYR A 330 -0.71 -19.75 4.48
N THR A 331 -1.24 -19.53 5.68
CA THR A 331 -2.53 -20.08 6.10
C THR A 331 -3.55 -18.96 6.25
N PHE A 332 -4.71 -19.18 5.65
CA PHE A 332 -5.90 -18.35 5.80
C PHE A 332 -6.84 -19.01 6.79
N ILE A 333 -7.15 -18.32 7.88
CA ILE A 333 -8.12 -18.74 8.90
C ILE A 333 -9.36 -17.88 8.70
N ASN A 334 -10.50 -18.51 8.41
CA ASN A 334 -11.75 -17.83 8.11
C ASN A 334 -12.75 -18.03 9.26
N TRP A 335 -13.24 -16.92 9.80
CA TRP A 335 -14.31 -16.89 10.81
C TRP A 335 -15.59 -16.35 10.21
N ASP A 336 -16.70 -17.03 10.48
CA ASP A 336 -18.02 -16.43 10.34
C ASP A 336 -18.22 -15.45 11.49
N ILE A 337 -18.63 -14.22 11.17
CA ILE A 337 -18.91 -13.14 12.13
C ILE A 337 -20.29 -12.51 11.89
N SER A 338 -21.17 -13.21 11.20
CA SER A 338 -22.54 -12.74 10.90
C SER A 338 -23.34 -12.50 12.19
N ASP A 339 -23.16 -13.36 13.20
CA ASP A 339 -23.76 -13.21 14.54
C ASP A 339 -22.96 -12.28 15.46
N GLY A 340 -21.98 -11.55 14.93
CA GLY A 340 -21.11 -10.65 15.68
C GLY A 340 -20.06 -11.35 16.57
N LYS A 341 -19.99 -12.69 16.54
CA LYS A 341 -19.02 -13.50 17.28
C LYS A 341 -17.98 -14.11 16.34
N LEU A 342 -16.76 -14.31 16.81
CA LEU A 342 -15.74 -15.07 16.08
C LEU A 342 -15.98 -16.58 16.21
N GLU A 343 -16.60 -17.17 15.19
CA GLU A 343 -16.81 -18.61 15.05
C GLU A 343 -15.97 -19.14 13.89
N GLN A 344 -14.98 -19.98 14.19
CA GLN A 344 -14.07 -20.47 13.16
C GLN A 344 -14.80 -21.51 12.32
N HIS A 345 -14.81 -21.29 11.00
CA HIS A 345 -15.53 -22.17 10.09
C HIS A 345 -14.60 -22.84 9.06
N ASP A 346 -13.47 -22.23 8.70
CA ASP A 346 -12.59 -22.80 7.68
C ASP A 346 -11.12 -22.42 7.89
N THR A 347 -10.21 -23.28 7.44
CA THR A 347 -8.76 -23.03 7.40
C THR A 347 -8.22 -23.52 6.06
N LEU A 348 -7.64 -22.61 5.29
CA LEU A 348 -7.05 -22.89 3.99
C LEU A 348 -5.53 -22.68 4.03
N LYS A 349 -4.77 -23.72 3.73
CA LYS A 349 -3.33 -23.59 3.49
C LYS A 349 -3.10 -23.29 2.01
N LEU A 350 -2.48 -22.16 1.72
CA LEU A 350 -1.98 -21.87 0.38
C LEU A 350 -0.55 -22.39 0.30
N GLU A 351 -0.43 -23.60 -0.22
CA GLU A 351 0.85 -24.13 -0.66
C GLU A 351 1.02 -23.74 -2.13
N VAL A 352 2.06 -22.94 -2.41
CA VAL A 352 2.45 -22.61 -3.79
C VAL A 352 3.25 -23.79 -4.34
N ASP A 353 2.57 -24.92 -4.49
CA ASP A 353 3.17 -26.11 -5.08
C ASP A 353 3.17 -25.93 -6.60
N ASP A 354 4.34 -25.90 -7.24
CA ASP A 354 4.39 -25.87 -8.70
C ASP A 354 5.70 -26.41 -9.27
N LEU A 355 5.58 -27.59 -9.90
CA LEU A 355 6.58 -28.29 -10.72
C LEU A 355 6.94 -27.54 -12.03
N ASN A 356 6.27 -26.42 -12.34
CA ASN A 356 6.37 -25.72 -13.64
C ASN A 356 6.99 -24.30 -13.57
N ARG A 357 7.65 -23.91 -12.47
CA ARG A 357 8.30 -22.61 -12.37
C ARG A 357 9.77 -22.63 -12.84
N PRO A 358 10.22 -21.62 -13.61
CA PRO A 358 11.64 -21.48 -13.95
C PRO A 358 12.47 -21.28 -12.67
N SER A 359 13.57 -22.04 -12.57
CA SER A 359 14.41 -22.28 -11.40
C SER A 359 15.16 -21.05 -10.82
N HIS A 360 14.90 -19.83 -11.27
CA HIS A 360 15.83 -18.70 -11.09
C HIS A 360 15.44 -17.66 -10.04
N ALA A 361 14.25 -17.71 -9.43
CA ALA A 361 13.87 -16.78 -8.37
C ALA A 361 14.06 -17.40 -6.98
N ASP A 362 14.73 -16.68 -6.07
CA ASP A 362 14.73 -17.02 -4.65
C ASP A 362 13.37 -16.70 -4.02
N LEU A 363 12.44 -17.62 -4.25
CA LEU A 363 11.02 -17.52 -3.88
C LEU A 363 10.81 -17.45 -2.36
N LYS A 364 11.81 -17.84 -1.55
CA LYS A 364 11.76 -17.76 -0.09
C LYS A 364 11.56 -16.34 0.43
N SER A 365 11.96 -15.34 -0.36
CA SER A 365 11.84 -13.92 0.02
C SER A 365 10.46 -13.31 -0.26
N LEU A 366 9.57 -14.02 -0.97
CA LEU A 366 8.25 -13.49 -1.33
C LEU A 366 7.35 -13.38 -0.10
N LYS A 367 6.75 -12.20 0.07
CA LYS A 367 5.84 -11.94 1.18
C LYS A 367 4.50 -11.47 0.64
N ILE A 368 3.40 -11.87 1.29
CA ILE A 368 2.09 -11.28 1.00
C ILE A 368 2.15 -9.80 1.40
N GLN A 369 2.07 -8.94 0.39
CA GLN A 369 2.00 -7.49 0.55
C GLN A 369 0.56 -7.05 0.82
N ASP A 370 -0.40 -7.59 0.07
CA ASP A 370 -1.83 -7.32 0.21
C ASP A 370 -2.64 -8.51 -0.35
N PHE A 371 -3.91 -8.60 0.00
CA PHE A 371 -4.84 -9.62 -0.48
C PHE A 371 -6.29 -9.13 -0.43
N GLN A 372 -7.14 -9.65 -1.32
CA GLN A 372 -8.60 -9.47 -1.27
C GLN A 372 -9.29 -10.80 -1.54
N ILE A 373 -10.44 -11.00 -0.90
CA ILE A 373 -11.21 -12.24 -1.00
C ILE A 373 -12.60 -11.89 -1.52
N LEU A 374 -12.96 -12.50 -2.65
CA LEU A 374 -14.28 -12.38 -3.24
C LEU A 374 -15.02 -13.69 -3.09
N GLN A 375 -16.13 -13.66 -2.38
CA GLN A 375 -16.97 -14.83 -2.17
C GLN A 375 -18.05 -14.87 -3.27
N GLY A 376 -18.07 -15.94 -4.05
CA GLY A 376 -19.11 -16.24 -5.04
C GLY A 376 -20.15 -17.21 -4.49
N GLN A 377 -21.08 -17.68 -5.32
CA GLN A 377 -22.11 -18.64 -4.88
C GLN A 377 -21.52 -20.02 -4.57
N SER A 378 -20.79 -20.61 -5.52
CA SER A 378 -20.19 -21.95 -5.42
C SER A 378 -18.71 -21.95 -5.04
N GLU A 379 -18.04 -20.80 -5.16
CA GLU A 379 -16.58 -20.70 -5.08
C GLU A 379 -16.16 -19.45 -4.28
N VAL A 380 -14.91 -19.45 -3.80
CA VAL A 380 -14.25 -18.32 -3.15
C VAL A 380 -12.96 -18.03 -3.90
N ASP A 381 -12.75 -16.77 -4.28
CA ASP A 381 -11.57 -16.30 -4.98
C ASP A 381 -10.66 -15.53 -4.01
N TYR A 382 -9.43 -16.01 -3.84
CA TYR A 382 -8.38 -15.35 -3.07
C TYR A 382 -7.40 -14.69 -4.04
N PHE A 383 -7.41 -13.37 -4.09
CA PHE A 383 -6.45 -12.57 -4.85
C PHE A 383 -5.32 -12.16 -3.92
N VAL A 384 -4.09 -12.56 -4.23
CA VAL A 384 -2.91 -12.35 -3.39
C VAL A 384 -1.85 -11.61 -4.18
N LEU A 385 -1.35 -10.51 -3.61
CA LEU A 385 -0.20 -9.77 -4.11
C LEU A 385 1.04 -10.20 -3.33
N TYR A 386 1.93 -10.92 -3.98
CA TYR A 386 3.26 -11.25 -3.46
C TYR A 386 4.27 -10.18 -3.85
N LYS A 387 5.26 -9.97 -2.99
CA LYS A 387 6.33 -9.00 -3.19
C LYS A 387 7.66 -9.47 -2.64
N SER A 388 8.75 -9.14 -3.35
CA SER A 388 10.12 -9.16 -2.86
C SER A 388 10.87 -7.98 -3.46
N ASN A 389 11.18 -6.98 -2.64
CA ASN A 389 11.69 -5.67 -3.09
C ASN A 389 10.76 -5.07 -4.17
N THR A 390 11.30 -4.75 -5.35
CA THR A 390 10.54 -4.21 -6.49
C THR A 390 9.85 -5.28 -7.33
N TYR A 391 10.09 -6.56 -7.08
CA TYR A 391 9.38 -7.64 -7.78
C TYR A 391 8.03 -7.89 -7.12
N SER A 392 6.98 -7.97 -7.93
CA SER A 392 5.63 -8.27 -7.48
C SER A 392 4.92 -9.26 -8.41
N GLU A 393 4.09 -10.12 -7.83
CA GLU A 393 3.28 -11.11 -8.54
C GLU A 393 1.86 -11.12 -7.99
N VAL A 394 0.87 -11.10 -8.88
CA VAL A 394 -0.54 -11.27 -8.52
C VAL A 394 -0.95 -12.70 -8.82
N VAL A 395 -1.53 -13.37 -7.83
CA VAL A 395 -2.02 -14.75 -7.94
C VAL A 395 -3.48 -14.81 -7.48
N ARG A 396 -4.32 -15.48 -8.25
CA ARG A 396 -5.70 -15.82 -7.89
C ARG A 396 -5.78 -17.32 -7.59
N PHE A 397 -6.23 -17.66 -6.39
CA PHE A 397 -6.61 -19.03 -6.01
C PHE A 397 -8.13 -19.12 -5.96
N LYS A 398 -8.70 -20.09 -6.66
CA LYS A 398 -10.14 -20.35 -6.64
C LYS A 398 -10.40 -21.61 -5.84
N GLN A 399 -11.24 -21.52 -4.82
CA GLN A 399 -11.58 -22.62 -3.93
C GLN A 399 -13.05 -22.99 -4.12
N ALA A 400 -13.36 -24.27 -4.30
CA ALA A 400 -14.74 -24.74 -4.28
C ALA A 400 -15.28 -24.74 -2.84
N LYS A 401 -16.46 -24.16 -2.61
CA LYS A 401 -17.05 -24.12 -1.25
C LYS A 401 -17.44 -25.50 -0.72
N SER A 402 -17.86 -26.41 -1.60
CA SER A 402 -18.34 -27.75 -1.25
C SER A 402 -17.22 -28.71 -0.85
N THR A 403 -16.13 -28.74 -1.63
CA THR A 403 -15.00 -29.66 -1.39
C THR A 403 -13.86 -29.02 -0.60
N LYS A 404 -13.83 -27.68 -0.50
CA LYS A 404 -12.73 -26.89 0.07
C LYS A 404 -11.40 -26.99 -0.68
N GLU A 405 -11.38 -27.65 -1.83
CA GLU A 405 -10.19 -27.80 -2.66
C GLU A 405 -9.96 -26.58 -3.55
N ILE A 406 -8.69 -26.31 -3.83
CA ILE A 406 -8.30 -25.32 -4.84
C ILE A 406 -8.56 -25.91 -6.23
N THR A 407 -9.49 -25.30 -6.97
CA THR A 407 -9.88 -25.75 -8.31
C THR A 407 -9.08 -25.05 -9.41
N LEU A 408 -8.55 -23.85 -9.15
CA LEU A 408 -7.82 -23.06 -10.14
C LEU A 408 -6.78 -22.16 -9.48
N ILE A 409 -5.61 -22.05 -10.12
CA ILE A 409 -4.57 -21.09 -9.78
C ILE A 409 -4.25 -20.28 -11.05
N THR A 410 -4.41 -18.95 -11.00
CA THR A 410 -4.07 -18.04 -12.11
C THR A 410 -3.01 -17.06 -11.65
N ARG A 411 -1.90 -16.94 -12.39
CA ARG A 411 -0.77 -16.07 -12.05
C ARG A 411 -0.59 -14.95 -13.06
N SER A 412 0.00 -13.84 -12.63
CA SER A 412 0.50 -12.81 -13.53
C SER A 412 1.78 -13.23 -14.24
N LEU A 413 1.91 -12.85 -15.50
CA LEU A 413 3.14 -13.02 -16.27
C LEU A 413 4.28 -12.21 -15.67
N THR A 414 5.47 -12.82 -15.54
CA THR A 414 6.69 -12.14 -15.10
C THR A 414 7.18 -11.19 -16.20
N GLN A 415 7.18 -9.88 -15.94
CA GLN A 415 7.60 -8.87 -16.92
C GLN A 415 9.11 -8.78 -17.20
N GLN A 416 9.94 -9.59 -16.55
CA GLN A 416 11.40 -9.41 -16.60
C GLN A 416 12.03 -9.64 -17.99
N ALA A 417 11.31 -10.19 -18.97
CA ALA A 417 11.94 -10.77 -20.16
C ALA A 417 11.97 -9.93 -21.46
N SER A 418 11.39 -8.72 -21.59
CA SER A 418 11.40 -8.02 -22.91
C SER A 418 12.10 -6.66 -22.99
N VAL A 419 12.17 -5.86 -21.93
CA VAL A 419 12.61 -4.45 -22.10
C VAL A 419 14.12 -4.33 -22.38
N PHE A 420 14.94 -5.17 -21.75
CA PHE A 420 16.39 -5.23 -22.04
C PHE A 420 16.69 -5.89 -23.40
N ALA A 421 15.83 -6.82 -23.85
CA ALA A 421 15.95 -7.43 -25.18
C ALA A 421 15.57 -6.44 -26.30
N GLU A 422 14.66 -5.51 -26.03
CA GLU A 422 14.24 -4.45 -26.96
C GLU A 422 15.29 -3.33 -27.09
N LEU A 423 15.98 -2.99 -25.99
CA LEU A 423 17.05 -2.00 -25.95
C LEU A 423 18.41 -2.65 -26.26
N SER A 424 18.64 -2.99 -27.54
CA SER A 424 19.97 -3.35 -28.01
C SER A 424 20.82 -2.10 -28.24
N SER A 425 22.14 -2.16 -28.01
CA SER A 425 23.08 -1.06 -28.26
C SER A 425 23.21 -0.68 -29.75
N HIS A 426 22.55 -1.41 -30.65
CA HIS A 426 22.58 -1.23 -32.10
C HIS A 426 21.41 -0.38 -32.63
N ARG A 427 20.49 0.07 -31.77
CA ARG A 427 19.41 0.99 -32.16
C ARG A 427 19.95 2.40 -32.41
N ASP A 428 19.23 3.19 -33.20
CA ASP A 428 19.60 4.57 -33.48
C ASP A 428 19.19 5.51 -32.33
N SER A 429 19.70 6.75 -32.36
CA SER A 429 19.37 7.76 -31.34
C SER A 429 17.87 8.05 -31.30
N LEU A 430 17.20 8.09 -32.46
CA LEU A 430 15.79 8.43 -32.57
C LEU A 430 14.90 7.40 -31.86
N TYR A 431 15.23 6.11 -31.96
CA TYR A 431 14.54 5.06 -31.20
C TYR A 431 14.55 5.35 -29.71
N TYR A 432 15.71 5.66 -29.12
CA TYR A 432 15.80 5.94 -27.67
C TYR A 432 15.07 7.23 -27.28
N VAL A 433 15.13 8.28 -28.11
CA VAL A 433 14.37 9.52 -27.87
C VAL A 433 12.88 9.21 -27.79
N ASN A 434 12.36 8.48 -28.78
CA ASN A 434 10.95 8.10 -28.82
C ASN A 434 10.59 7.16 -27.66
N THR A 435 11.48 6.23 -27.30
CA THR A 435 11.27 5.35 -26.14
C THR A 435 11.21 6.14 -24.84
N VAL A 436 12.07 7.14 -24.63
CA VAL A 436 12.09 7.91 -23.37
C VAL A 436 10.89 8.86 -23.26
N PHE A 437 10.55 9.57 -24.33
CA PHE A 437 9.59 10.67 -24.26
C PHE A 437 8.21 10.34 -24.82
N ASP A 438 8.09 9.38 -25.74
CA ASP A 438 6.87 9.15 -26.51
C ASP A 438 6.23 7.77 -26.25
N SER A 439 6.89 6.88 -25.49
CA SER A 439 6.37 5.54 -25.17
C SER A 439 5.33 5.50 -24.05
N GLY A 440 5.27 6.55 -23.22
CA GLY A 440 4.51 6.56 -21.97
C GLY A 440 5.09 5.68 -20.84
N MET A 441 6.27 5.10 -21.03
CA MET A 441 6.93 4.23 -20.03
C MET A 441 7.57 5.01 -18.87
N PHE A 442 7.87 6.29 -19.07
CA PHE A 442 8.57 7.14 -18.12
C PHE A 442 7.77 8.41 -17.88
N ASP A 443 7.80 8.92 -16.64
CA ASP A 443 7.29 10.25 -16.35
C ASP A 443 8.39 11.32 -16.43
N LYS A 444 7.96 12.58 -16.50
CA LYS A 444 8.86 13.74 -16.52
C LYS A 444 9.82 13.80 -15.31
N ARG A 445 9.41 13.30 -14.14
CA ARG A 445 10.24 13.30 -12.91
C ARG A 445 11.35 12.26 -12.99
N MET A 446 11.06 11.07 -13.52
CA MET A 446 12.05 10.02 -13.79
C MET A 446 13.10 10.53 -14.76
N VAL A 447 12.68 11.14 -15.87
CA VAL A 447 13.61 11.66 -16.89
C VAL A 447 14.45 12.81 -16.34
N ALA A 448 13.87 13.69 -15.52
CA ALA A 448 14.61 14.77 -14.86
C ALA A 448 15.65 14.23 -13.86
N ALA A 449 15.26 13.26 -13.02
CA ALA A 449 16.18 12.64 -12.06
C ALA A 449 17.30 11.85 -12.77
N ALA A 450 16.95 11.14 -13.85
CA ALA A 450 17.93 10.46 -14.70
C ALA A 450 18.92 11.45 -15.31
N LEU A 451 18.47 12.61 -15.79
CA LEU A 451 19.33 13.66 -16.34
C LEU A 451 20.28 14.21 -15.26
N ASP A 452 19.77 14.48 -14.05
CA ASP A 452 20.59 14.95 -12.95
C ASP A 452 21.72 13.95 -12.61
N ILE A 453 21.40 12.66 -12.49
CA ILE A 453 22.39 11.59 -12.26
C ILE A 453 23.37 11.49 -13.44
N PHE A 454 22.87 11.59 -14.67
CA PHE A 454 23.68 11.48 -15.88
C PHE A 454 24.72 12.61 -15.97
N ILE A 455 24.34 13.85 -15.59
CA ILE A 455 25.24 14.99 -15.51
C ILE A 455 26.22 14.85 -14.34
N GLN A 456 25.75 14.42 -13.17
CA GLN A 456 26.59 14.25 -11.98
C GLN A 456 27.72 13.24 -12.20
N ASN A 457 27.45 12.17 -12.94
CA ASN A 457 28.43 11.12 -13.25
C ASN A 457 29.30 11.44 -14.48
N SER A 458 29.10 12.59 -15.13
CA SER A 458 29.92 13.03 -16.24
C SER A 458 31.06 13.93 -15.75
N GLU A 459 32.29 13.64 -16.19
CA GLU A 459 33.46 14.49 -15.92
C GLU A 459 33.32 15.89 -16.53
N LYS A 460 32.54 16.00 -17.61
CA LYS A 460 32.32 17.25 -18.36
C LYS A 460 30.87 17.67 -18.21
N LYS A 461 30.65 18.87 -17.68
CA LYS A 461 29.31 19.41 -17.41
C LYS A 461 28.85 20.31 -18.57
N PRO A 462 27.70 20.03 -19.19
CA PRO A 462 27.12 20.90 -20.22
C PRO A 462 26.62 22.22 -19.61
N SER A 463 26.70 23.31 -20.37
CA SER A 463 26.05 24.59 -20.01
C SER A 463 24.58 24.57 -20.43
N LEU A 464 23.66 24.43 -19.47
CA LEU A 464 22.22 24.23 -19.74
C LEU A 464 21.38 25.53 -19.69
N PHE A 465 22.01 26.69 -19.83
CA PHE A 465 21.36 27.99 -19.60
C PHE A 465 20.34 28.38 -20.69
N GLU A 466 20.38 27.78 -21.88
CA GLU A 466 19.57 28.20 -23.04
C GLU A 466 18.36 27.30 -23.35
N SER A 467 18.27 26.09 -22.79
CA SER A 467 17.19 25.15 -23.12
C SER A 467 15.96 25.33 -22.22
N THR A 468 14.78 25.52 -22.81
CA THR A 468 13.53 25.78 -22.08
C THR A 468 12.76 24.51 -21.70
N CYS A 469 12.77 23.46 -22.54
CA CYS A 469 12.06 22.20 -22.27
C CYS A 469 13.00 21.04 -21.88
N LEU A 470 12.47 20.04 -21.16
CA LEU A 470 13.26 18.89 -20.67
C LEU A 470 13.82 18.03 -21.82
N ARG A 471 13.03 17.84 -22.89
CA ARG A 471 13.48 17.07 -24.06
C ARG A 471 14.75 17.69 -24.66
N ASP A 472 14.75 19.00 -24.87
CA ASP A 472 15.92 19.71 -25.43
C ASP A 472 17.12 19.62 -24.49
N LYS A 473 16.90 19.81 -23.18
CA LYS A 473 17.97 19.67 -22.17
C LYS A 473 18.65 18.30 -22.23
N VAL A 474 17.86 17.23 -22.31
CA VAL A 474 18.39 15.87 -22.40
C VAL A 474 19.14 15.69 -23.72
N THR A 475 18.54 16.06 -24.86
CA THR A 475 19.15 15.91 -26.17
C THR A 475 20.49 16.65 -26.25
N THR A 476 20.54 17.92 -25.86
CA THR A 476 21.78 18.71 -25.84
C THR A 476 22.83 18.10 -24.92
N THR A 477 22.42 17.59 -23.75
CA THR A 477 23.33 16.93 -22.80
C THR A 477 23.93 15.66 -23.39
N VAL A 478 23.10 14.82 -24.01
CA VAL A 478 23.54 13.56 -24.63
C VAL A 478 24.50 13.83 -25.79
N SER A 479 24.17 14.74 -26.71
CA SER A 479 25.05 15.07 -27.84
C SER A 479 26.37 15.71 -27.37
N PHE A 480 26.33 16.55 -26.31
CA PHE A 480 27.52 17.13 -25.70
C PHE A 480 28.44 16.05 -25.11
N ILE A 481 27.90 15.15 -24.27
CA ILE A 481 28.69 14.09 -23.63
C ILE A 481 29.24 13.12 -24.67
N SER A 482 28.45 12.75 -25.68
CA SER A 482 28.89 11.93 -26.82
C SER A 482 30.11 12.54 -27.50
N SER A 483 30.01 13.82 -27.90
CA SER A 483 31.11 14.55 -28.55
C SER A 483 32.33 14.67 -27.63
N ALA A 484 32.11 14.93 -26.35
CA ALA A 484 33.18 15.20 -25.41
C ALA A 484 33.93 13.94 -24.94
N THR A 485 33.30 12.76 -25.04
CA THR A 485 33.89 11.45 -24.68
C THR A 485 34.33 10.64 -25.90
N GLY A 486 33.97 11.05 -27.11
CA GLY A 486 34.26 10.31 -28.35
C GLY A 486 33.43 9.02 -28.52
N VAL A 487 32.35 8.87 -27.74
CA VAL A 487 31.42 7.73 -27.82
C VAL A 487 30.28 8.10 -28.77
N SER A 488 29.75 7.12 -29.52
CA SER A 488 28.60 7.39 -30.41
C SER A 488 27.40 7.91 -29.64
N GLU A 489 26.62 8.76 -30.29
CA GLU A 489 25.43 9.36 -29.69
C GLU A 489 24.40 8.28 -29.31
N SER A 490 24.22 7.25 -30.14
CA SER A 490 23.33 6.11 -29.85
C SER A 490 23.74 5.35 -28.59
N SER A 491 25.03 5.09 -28.39
CA SER A 491 25.54 4.44 -27.17
C SER A 491 25.36 5.33 -25.93
N THR A 492 25.42 6.65 -26.11
CA THR A 492 25.20 7.62 -25.04
C THR A 492 23.72 7.68 -24.65
N TRP A 493 22.82 7.69 -25.64
CA TRP A 493 21.38 7.54 -25.44
C TRP A 493 21.01 6.22 -24.78
N TYR A 494 21.63 5.11 -25.17
CA TYR A 494 21.42 3.80 -24.55
C TYR A 494 21.71 3.86 -23.04
N LYS A 495 22.86 4.42 -22.64
CA LYS A 495 23.20 4.60 -21.21
C LYS A 495 22.18 5.46 -20.47
N PHE A 496 21.72 6.54 -21.08
CA PHE A 496 20.70 7.39 -20.49
C PHE A 496 19.36 6.64 -20.32
N ALA A 497 18.95 5.87 -21.33
CA ALA A 497 17.75 5.04 -21.28
C ALA A 497 17.84 3.96 -20.19
N LEU A 498 19.02 3.36 -19.95
CA LEU A 498 19.24 2.42 -18.85
C LEU A 498 19.01 3.06 -17.47
N ILE A 499 19.45 4.31 -17.27
CA ILE A 499 19.18 5.03 -16.01
C ILE A 499 17.67 5.26 -15.84
N CYS A 500 16.98 5.66 -16.91
CA CYS A 500 15.53 5.82 -16.89
C CYS A 500 14.81 4.49 -16.53
N LEU A 501 15.29 3.36 -17.06
CA LEU A 501 14.75 2.04 -16.75
C LEU A 501 14.90 1.64 -15.29
N GLU A 502 16.03 1.96 -14.66
CA GLU A 502 16.21 1.68 -13.24
C GLU A 502 15.19 2.46 -12.39
N PHE A 503 14.98 3.74 -12.70
CA PHE A 503 13.92 4.52 -12.04
C PHE A 503 12.52 3.96 -12.29
N ARG A 504 12.24 3.50 -13.50
CA ARG A 504 10.96 2.84 -13.84
C ARG A 504 10.77 1.56 -13.02
N ARG A 505 11.80 0.73 -12.87
CA ARG A 505 11.74 -0.50 -12.06
C ARG A 505 11.41 -0.18 -10.61
N SER A 506 12.08 0.82 -10.03
CA SER A 506 11.78 1.29 -8.68
C SER A 506 10.39 1.92 -8.58
N SER A 507 9.87 2.53 -9.64
CA SER A 507 8.57 3.22 -9.63
C SER A 507 7.35 2.28 -9.71
N GLN A 508 7.58 1.03 -10.11
CA GLN A 508 6.55 0.00 -10.32
C GLN A 508 6.41 -0.95 -9.11
N GLU A 509 7.09 -0.64 -8.00
CA GLU A 509 6.94 -1.39 -6.78
C GLU A 509 5.48 -1.36 -6.30
N ALA A 510 4.84 -2.54 -6.22
CA ALA A 510 3.45 -2.66 -5.79
C ALA A 510 3.31 -2.50 -4.27
N LEU A 511 2.22 -1.86 -3.85
CA LEU A 511 1.91 -1.49 -2.46
C LEU A 511 0.61 -2.10 -1.96
N SER A 512 -0.43 -2.15 -2.79
CA SER A 512 -1.75 -2.68 -2.44
C SER A 512 -2.49 -3.17 -3.69
N LEU A 513 -3.59 -3.88 -3.49
CA LEU A 513 -4.45 -4.37 -4.56
C LEU A 513 -5.92 -4.00 -4.36
N ALA A 514 -6.63 -3.82 -5.46
CA ALA A 514 -8.08 -3.68 -5.54
C ALA A 514 -8.61 -4.50 -6.71
N VAL A 515 -9.52 -5.43 -6.43
CA VAL A 515 -10.19 -6.23 -7.44
C VAL A 515 -11.44 -5.48 -7.91
N GLN A 516 -11.57 -5.36 -9.23
CA GLN A 516 -12.76 -4.84 -9.91
C GLN A 516 -13.35 -5.95 -10.77
N GLN A 517 -14.54 -5.73 -11.33
CA GLN A 517 -15.30 -6.75 -12.06
C GLN A 517 -14.48 -7.43 -13.18
N ASP A 518 -13.72 -6.65 -13.96
CA ASP A 518 -12.99 -7.14 -15.14
C ASP A 518 -11.46 -6.99 -15.06
N MET A 519 -10.94 -6.43 -13.96
CA MET A 519 -9.51 -6.19 -13.81
C MET A 519 -9.09 -6.14 -12.34
N ILE A 520 -7.79 -6.32 -12.09
CA ILE A 520 -7.19 -6.09 -10.78
C ILE A 520 -6.29 -4.88 -10.91
N LEU A 521 -6.45 -3.93 -10.01
CA LEU A 521 -5.64 -2.73 -9.91
C LEU A 521 -4.64 -2.91 -8.77
N CYS A 522 -3.37 -2.69 -9.04
CA CYS A 522 -2.33 -2.58 -8.01
C CYS A 522 -1.93 -1.13 -7.87
N SER A 523 -1.92 -0.63 -6.63
CA SER A 523 -1.31 0.66 -6.35
C SER A 523 0.20 0.46 -6.40
N GLU A 524 0.90 1.25 -7.19
CA GLU A 524 2.37 1.25 -7.24
C GLU A 524 2.90 2.56 -6.65
N VAL A 525 4.19 2.61 -6.31
CA VAL A 525 4.79 3.79 -5.67
C VAL A 525 4.68 5.07 -6.51
N ASN A 526 4.56 4.94 -7.84
CA ASN A 526 4.42 6.07 -8.76
C ASN A 526 3.40 5.85 -9.89
N ALA A 527 2.62 4.78 -9.84
CA ALA A 527 1.85 4.30 -10.98
C ALA A 527 0.63 3.48 -10.53
N VAL A 528 -0.12 3.00 -11.52
CA VAL A 528 -1.17 2.00 -11.33
C VAL A 528 -0.89 0.80 -12.22
N GLY A 529 -0.74 -0.37 -11.59
CA GLY A 529 -0.62 -1.65 -12.29
C GLY A 529 -1.99 -2.21 -12.62
N VAL A 530 -2.29 -2.46 -13.90
CA VAL A 530 -3.56 -3.01 -14.34
C VAL A 530 -3.35 -4.43 -14.83
N TYR A 531 -3.93 -5.39 -14.12
CA TYR A 531 -3.88 -6.81 -14.42
C TYR A 531 -5.21 -7.25 -15.03
N ARG A 532 -5.13 -7.80 -16.24
CA ARG A 532 -6.29 -8.31 -16.99
C ARG A 532 -5.99 -9.69 -17.52
N LYS A 533 -7.04 -10.45 -17.84
CA LYS A 533 -6.88 -11.74 -18.52
C LYS A 533 -6.10 -11.54 -19.83
N ALA A 534 -5.05 -12.34 -20.05
CA ALA A 534 -4.23 -12.21 -21.24
C ALA A 534 -5.06 -12.48 -22.51
N HIS A 535 -4.90 -11.63 -23.53
CA HIS A 535 -5.53 -11.84 -24.83
C HIS A 535 -4.83 -12.99 -25.57
N PRO A 536 -5.55 -13.86 -26.32
CA PRO A 536 -4.95 -15.01 -27.02
C PRO A 536 -3.78 -14.68 -27.96
N LEU A 537 -3.76 -13.47 -28.54
CA LEU A 537 -2.67 -12.97 -29.39
C LEU A 537 -1.36 -12.63 -28.64
N ARG A 538 -1.40 -12.44 -27.32
CA ARG A 538 -0.20 -12.21 -26.49
C ARG A 538 0.45 -13.51 -25.98
N TRP A 539 -0.23 -14.65 -26.13
CA TRP A 539 0.22 -15.95 -25.64
C TRP A 539 1.40 -16.59 -26.42
N PRO A 540 1.52 -16.49 -27.76
CA PRO A 540 2.54 -17.24 -28.47
C PRO A 540 3.96 -16.66 -28.39
N PHE A 541 4.17 -15.46 -27.84
CA PHE A 541 5.48 -14.80 -27.83
C PHE A 541 6.33 -15.09 -26.57
N THR A 542 5.80 -15.80 -25.58
CA THR A 542 6.54 -16.15 -24.34
C THR A 542 6.82 -17.64 -24.19
N SER A 543 6.42 -18.47 -25.16
CA SER A 543 6.59 -19.93 -25.11
C SER A 543 7.11 -20.52 -26.42
N LEU A 544 8.18 -19.93 -26.97
CA LEU A 544 9.03 -20.66 -27.90
C LEU A 544 10.30 -21.06 -27.15
N PRO A 545 10.53 -22.36 -26.88
CA PRO A 545 11.88 -22.80 -26.58
C PRO A 545 12.71 -22.53 -27.83
N LEU A 546 13.81 -21.80 -27.66
CA LEU A 546 14.90 -21.80 -28.63
C LEU A 546 15.42 -23.25 -28.68
N THR A 547 14.94 -24.01 -29.65
CA THR A 547 15.61 -25.23 -30.09
C THR A 547 16.67 -24.82 -31.11
N ASP A 548 17.93 -25.13 -30.80
CA ASP A 548 19.03 -25.20 -31.77
C ASP A 548 18.69 -26.11 -32.96
#